data_AF-A0A1X0IJ23-F1
#
_entry.id   AF-A0A1X0IJ23-F1
#
_cell.length_a   1.000
_cell.length_b   1.000
_cell.length_c   1.000
_cell.angle_alpha   90.00
_cell.angle_beta   90.00
_cell.angle_gamma   90.00
#
_symmetry.space_group_name_H-M   'P 1'
#
loop_
_entity.id
_entity.type
_entity.pdbx_description
1 polymer ?
#
loop_
_entity_poly.entity_id
_entity_poly.type
_entity_poly.pdbx_seq_one_letter_code
_entity_poly.pdbx_strand_id
1 'polypeptide(L)'
;MGGCVNVSGPLVNASLTVVDCGSDKHTYRVVQRVNIPQECGDADHSVYANSAATGQYTACLDLAWEASSCISLGQPVTKVACTEANAPKRIKPLKIILDTTTLDGCAEGGYKHPQRRFTICTETQQ
;
A
#
# COMPACT_ATOMS: atom_id res chain seq x y z
N MET A 1 5.70 15.22 4.66
CA MET A 1 5.47 14.17 3.64
C MET A 1 4.97 12.93 4.35
N GLY A 2 4.04 12.18 3.75
CA GLY A 2 3.35 11.05 4.40
C GLY A 2 1.83 11.23 4.46
N GLY A 3 1.18 11.56 3.34
CA GLY A 3 -0.27 11.71 3.30
C GLY A 3 -0.96 10.35 3.37
N CYS A 4 -1.99 10.24 4.20
CA CYS A 4 -2.87 9.08 4.28
C CYS A 4 -3.91 9.17 3.17
N VAL A 5 -3.98 8.16 2.32
CA VAL A 5 -4.79 8.20 1.11
C VAL A 5 -5.56 6.91 0.90
N ASN A 6 -6.65 7.02 0.15
CA ASN A 6 -7.39 5.92 -0.42
C ASN A 6 -7.29 5.99 -1.95
N VAL A 7 -7.22 4.83 -2.59
CA VAL A 7 -7.31 4.70 -4.05
C VAL A 7 -8.64 4.05 -4.39
N SER A 8 -9.42 4.71 -5.24
CA SER A 8 -10.74 4.25 -5.68
C SER A 8 -10.85 4.29 -7.21
N GLY A 9 -11.88 3.64 -7.75
CA GLY A 9 -12.07 3.54 -9.19
C GLY A 9 -11.26 2.41 -9.84
N PRO A 10 -11.47 2.15 -11.15
CA PRO A 10 -10.74 1.13 -11.88
C PRO A 10 -9.28 1.53 -12.09
N LEU A 11 -8.38 0.56 -12.25
CA LEU A 11 -6.93 0.79 -12.44
C LEU A 11 -6.60 1.83 -13.53
N VAL A 12 -7.39 1.87 -14.60
CA VAL A 12 -7.20 2.80 -15.74
C VAL A 12 -7.68 4.23 -15.46
N ASN A 13 -8.45 4.44 -14.39
CA ASN A 13 -8.97 5.74 -13.98
C ASN A 13 -9.05 5.82 -12.44
N ALA A 14 -7.94 5.49 -11.79
CA ALA A 14 -7.86 5.47 -10.35
C ALA A 14 -7.84 6.90 -9.78
N SER A 15 -8.63 7.14 -8.75
CA SER A 15 -8.69 8.41 -8.02
C SER A 15 -8.01 8.29 -6.67
N LEU A 16 -7.09 9.22 -6.39
CA LEU A 16 -6.38 9.33 -5.12
C LEU A 16 -7.08 10.36 -4.23
N THR A 17 -7.58 9.94 -3.07
CA THR A 17 -8.26 10.81 -2.11
C THR A 17 -7.49 10.85 -0.80
N VAL A 18 -7.23 12.05 -0.27
CA VAL A 18 -6.67 12.23 1.08
C VAL A 18 -7.74 11.90 2.12
N VAL A 19 -7.39 11.07 3.09
CA VAL A 19 -8.29 10.60 4.15
C VAL A 19 -7.65 10.79 5.53
N ASP A 20 -8.46 10.67 6.57
CA ASP A 20 -7.95 10.62 7.94
C ASP A 20 -7.13 9.34 8.14
N CYS A 21 -5.93 9.48 8.73
CA CYS A 21 -5.01 8.36 8.94
C CYS A 21 -5.54 7.28 9.90
N GLY A 22 -6.44 7.64 10.82
CA GLY A 22 -7.10 6.71 11.74
C GLY A 22 -8.36 6.08 11.17
N SER A 23 -8.78 6.45 9.95
CA SER A 23 -9.96 5.85 9.31
C SER A 23 -9.66 4.49 8.67
N ASP A 24 -10.70 3.68 8.55
CA ASP A 24 -10.71 2.44 7.77
C ASP A 24 -10.44 2.67 6.26
N LYS A 25 -10.63 3.90 5.77
CA LYS A 25 -10.32 4.29 4.39
C LYS A 25 -8.84 4.49 4.13
N HIS A 26 -8.00 4.65 5.16
CA HIS A 26 -6.56 4.81 5.00
C HIS A 26 -5.93 3.50 4.54
N THR A 27 -5.83 3.27 3.24
CA THR A 27 -5.31 2.00 2.68
C THR A 27 -3.89 2.14 2.13
N TYR A 28 -3.46 3.38 1.88
CA TYR A 28 -2.12 3.69 1.41
C TYR A 28 -1.55 4.93 2.09
N ARG A 29 -0.22 4.99 2.16
CA ARG A 29 0.53 6.21 2.50
C ARG A 29 1.32 6.68 1.28
N VAL A 30 1.38 8.00 1.07
CA VAL A 30 2.22 8.59 0.03
C VAL A 30 3.67 8.62 0.50
N VAL A 31 4.55 7.87 -0.17
CA VAL A 31 5.99 7.83 0.15
C VAL A 31 6.81 8.78 -0.69
N GLN A 32 6.40 9.03 -1.93
CA GLN A 32 7.11 9.91 -2.85
C GLN A 32 6.14 10.47 -3.89
N ARG A 33 6.47 11.65 -4.43
CA ARG A 33 5.88 12.19 -5.64
C ARG A 33 6.96 12.30 -6.71
N VAL A 34 6.67 11.79 -7.90
CA VAL A 34 7.59 11.75 -9.05
C VAL A 34 6.86 12.20 -10.32
N ASN A 35 7.55 12.25 -11.46
CA ASN A 35 6.94 12.67 -12.72
C ASN A 35 6.25 11.50 -13.41
N ILE A 36 6.88 10.32 -13.42
CA ILE A 36 6.38 9.12 -14.09
C ILE A 36 6.42 7.88 -13.16
N PRO A 37 5.52 6.90 -13.33
CA PRO A 37 5.45 5.73 -12.43
C PRO A 37 6.73 4.93 -12.27
N GLN A 38 7.59 4.91 -13.30
CA GLN A 38 8.86 4.19 -13.29
C GLN A 38 9.84 4.74 -12.26
N GLU A 39 9.67 5.99 -11.83
CA GLU A 39 10.49 6.64 -10.81
C GLU A 39 10.07 6.25 -9.38
N CYS A 40 8.98 5.49 -9.20
CA CYS A 40 8.50 5.06 -7.88
C CYS A 40 9.31 3.94 -7.23
N GLY A 41 10.24 3.34 -7.96
CA GLY A 41 11.11 2.32 -7.40
C GLY A 41 10.35 1.09 -6.91
N ASP A 42 10.51 0.75 -5.64
CA ASP A 42 9.89 -0.40 -4.98
C ASP A 42 8.65 -0.06 -4.13
N ALA A 43 7.92 1.01 -4.48
CA ALA A 43 6.60 1.31 -3.90
C ALA A 43 5.58 0.19 -4.21
N ASP A 44 4.64 -0.06 -3.31
CA ASP A 44 3.61 -1.09 -3.48
C ASP A 44 2.63 -0.77 -4.62
N HIS A 45 2.39 0.52 -4.85
CA HIS A 45 1.51 1.00 -5.89
C HIS A 45 1.90 2.39 -6.39
N SER A 46 1.39 2.77 -7.56
CA SER A 46 1.58 4.09 -8.14
C SER A 46 0.30 4.60 -8.77
N VAL A 47 -0.06 5.86 -8.52
CA VAL A 47 -1.20 6.51 -9.16
C VAL A 47 -0.71 7.72 -9.94
N TYR A 48 -0.87 7.65 -11.26
CA TYR A 48 -0.59 8.77 -12.15
C TYR A 48 -1.79 9.73 -12.18
N ALA A 49 -1.50 11.01 -12.01
CA ALA A 49 -2.49 12.08 -12.09
C ALA A 49 -2.02 13.12 -13.11
N ASN A 50 -2.95 13.51 -13.98
CA ASN A 50 -2.75 14.61 -14.91
C ASN A 50 -4.01 15.45 -14.95
N SER A 51 -3.94 16.64 -14.36
CA SER A 51 -5.05 17.60 -14.40
C SER A 51 -4.52 19.01 -14.60
N ALA A 52 -5.35 19.89 -15.16
CA ALA A 52 -5.01 21.30 -15.30
C ALA A 52 -4.72 21.98 -13.95
N ALA A 53 -5.34 21.50 -12.86
CA ALA A 53 -5.21 22.10 -11.53
C ALA A 53 -3.93 21.67 -10.79
N THR A 54 -3.54 20.41 -10.91
CA THR A 54 -2.41 19.82 -10.15
C THR A 54 -1.16 19.56 -10.98
N GLY A 55 -1.28 19.74 -12.30
CA GLY A 55 -0.27 19.34 -13.27
C GLY A 55 -0.14 17.82 -13.38
N GLN A 56 0.93 17.40 -14.05
CA GLN A 56 1.31 16.00 -14.17
C GLN A 56 2.16 15.58 -12.97
N TYR A 57 1.79 14.46 -12.34
CA TYR A 57 2.63 13.79 -11.35
C TYR A 57 2.23 12.33 -11.18
N THR A 58 3.09 11.56 -10.53
CA THR A 58 2.76 10.22 -10.01
C THR A 58 2.96 10.21 -8.49
N ALA A 59 1.95 9.72 -7.77
CA ALA A 59 2.08 9.39 -6.36
C ALA A 59 2.57 7.94 -6.22
N CYS A 60 3.68 7.76 -5.50
CA CYS A 60 4.21 6.46 -5.13
C CYS A 60 3.68 6.10 -3.74
N LEU A 61 3.08 4.93 -3.62
CA LEU A 61 2.27 4.53 -2.48
C LEU A 61 2.80 3.24 -1.88
N ASP A 62 2.88 3.21 -0.55
CA ASP A 62 2.97 1.96 0.20
C ASP A 62 1.61 1.63 0.81
N LEU A 63 1.33 0.35 0.98
CA LEU A 63 0.20 -0.12 1.76
C LEU A 63 0.29 0.39 3.20
N ALA A 64 -0.85 0.84 3.73
CA ALA A 64 -0.95 1.36 5.08
C ALA A 64 -1.12 0.21 6.10
N TRP A 65 -0.03 -0.51 6.35
CA TRP A 65 0.01 -1.64 7.28
C TRP A 65 -0.31 -1.21 8.72
N GLU A 66 -1.20 -1.97 9.38
CA GLU A 66 -1.56 -1.80 10.79
C GLU A 66 -1.67 -3.17 11.46
N ALA A 67 -1.11 -3.31 12.66
CA ALA A 67 -1.09 -4.60 13.37
C ALA A 67 -2.48 -5.11 13.77
N SER A 68 -3.45 -4.20 13.95
CA SER A 68 -4.82 -4.51 14.37
C SER A 68 -5.78 -4.84 13.23
N SER A 69 -5.36 -4.73 11.98
CA SER A 69 -6.23 -4.94 10.82
C SER A 69 -5.52 -5.73 9.72
N CYS A 70 -6.31 -6.27 8.80
CA CYS A 70 -5.83 -6.88 7.58
C CYS A 70 -6.10 -5.98 6.38
N ILE A 71 -5.24 -6.10 5.37
CA ILE A 71 -5.47 -5.50 4.06
C ILE A 71 -6.09 -6.57 3.16
N SER A 72 -7.23 -6.26 2.56
CA SER A 72 -7.86 -7.08 1.53
C SER A 72 -7.43 -6.58 0.15
N LEU A 73 -6.75 -7.44 -0.63
CA LEU A 73 -6.20 -7.09 -1.96
C LEU A 73 -7.25 -7.13 -3.08
N GLY A 74 -8.43 -6.58 -2.81
CA GLY A 74 -9.48 -6.41 -3.81
C GLY A 74 -9.19 -5.28 -4.81
N GLN A 75 -10.21 -4.97 -5.62
CA GLN A 75 -10.25 -3.76 -6.43
C GLN A 75 -11.54 -3.02 -6.07
N PRO A 76 -11.50 -2.04 -5.15
CA PRO A 76 -10.31 -1.43 -4.53
C PRO A 76 -9.71 -2.26 -3.37
N VAL A 77 -8.50 -1.90 -2.96
CA VAL A 77 -7.88 -2.38 -1.71
C VAL A 77 -8.61 -1.77 -0.51
N THR A 78 -8.90 -2.58 0.50
CA THR A 78 -9.63 -2.17 1.71
C THR A 78 -8.94 -2.64 2.98
N LYS A 79 -9.13 -1.91 4.08
CA LYS A 79 -8.84 -2.41 5.43
C LYS A 79 -10.06 -3.18 5.94
N VAL A 80 -9.81 -4.34 6.53
CA VAL A 80 -10.84 -5.24 7.05
C VAL A 80 -10.36 -5.89 8.35
N ALA A 81 -11.29 -6.42 9.13
CA ALA A 81 -10.93 -7.36 10.19
C ALA A 81 -10.28 -8.61 9.55
N CYS A 82 -9.25 -9.16 10.19
CA CYS A 82 -8.60 -10.38 9.68
C CYS A 82 -9.53 -11.60 9.64
N THR A 83 -10.58 -11.59 10.47
CA THR A 83 -11.63 -12.60 10.52
C THR A 83 -12.78 -12.37 9.53
N GLU A 84 -12.73 -11.32 8.70
CA GLU A 84 -13.80 -10.99 7.75
C GLU A 84 -13.84 -11.97 6.57
N ALA A 85 -14.54 -13.09 6.73
CA ALA A 85 -14.54 -14.22 5.79
C ALA A 85 -14.87 -13.82 4.34
N ASN A 86 -15.67 -12.77 4.12
CA ASN A 86 -16.11 -12.37 2.78
C ASN A 86 -15.11 -11.49 2.03
N ALA A 87 -14.09 -10.96 2.72
CA ALA A 87 -13.07 -10.14 2.07
C ALA A 87 -12.07 -11.04 1.32
N PRO A 88 -11.80 -10.80 0.02
CA PRO A 88 -10.86 -11.60 -0.74
C PRO A 88 -9.42 -11.32 -0.31
N LYS A 89 -8.57 -12.37 -0.28
CA LYS A 89 -7.10 -12.25 -0.10
C LYS A 89 -6.70 -11.27 1.02
N ARG A 90 -7.07 -11.63 2.24
CA ARG A 90 -6.75 -10.87 3.46
C ARG A 90 -5.30 -11.08 3.85
N ILE A 91 -4.54 -10.00 3.99
CA ILE A 91 -3.11 -10.02 4.33
C ILE A 91 -2.93 -9.35 5.68
N LYS A 92 -2.37 -10.10 6.63
CA LYS A 92 -2.04 -9.61 7.97
C LYS A 92 -0.56 -9.23 8.05
N PRO A 93 -0.21 -7.99 8.44
CA PRO A 93 1.17 -7.65 8.74
C PRO A 93 1.58 -8.27 10.07
N LEU A 94 2.75 -8.89 10.11
CA LEU A 94 3.30 -9.54 11.30
C LEU A 94 4.40 -8.72 11.95
N LYS A 95 5.38 -8.26 11.15
CA LYS A 95 6.52 -7.47 11.60
C LYS A 95 7.22 -6.82 10.42
N ILE A 96 8.10 -5.86 10.73
CA ILE A 96 9.01 -5.22 9.77
C ILE A 96 10.43 -5.69 10.08
N ILE A 97 11.17 -6.09 9.04
CA ILE A 97 12.61 -6.33 9.12
C ILE A 97 13.30 -5.20 8.36
N LEU A 98 14.21 -4.51 9.04
CA LEU A 98 15.00 -3.41 8.48
C LEU A 98 16.35 -3.91 7.95
N ASP A 99 17.01 -3.08 7.16
CA ASP A 99 18.33 -3.29 6.56
C ASP A 99 18.46 -4.54 5.67
N THR A 100 17.32 -5.08 5.22
CA THR A 100 17.24 -6.28 4.39
C THR A 100 16.69 -5.99 3.00
N THR A 101 17.04 -6.85 2.05
CA THR A 101 16.47 -6.89 0.69
C THR A 101 15.79 -8.22 0.40
N THR A 102 15.72 -9.13 1.39
CA THR A 102 15.22 -10.50 1.27
C THR A 102 13.99 -10.73 2.14
N LEU A 103 13.40 -11.92 2.03
CA LEU A 103 12.32 -12.41 2.91
C LEU A 103 12.85 -13.20 4.10
N ASP A 104 14.17 -13.20 4.32
CA ASP A 104 14.76 -13.98 5.40
C ASP A 104 14.23 -13.47 6.75
N GLY A 105 13.66 -14.39 7.53
CA GLY A 105 12.98 -14.08 8.79
C GLY A 105 11.47 -13.86 8.68
N CYS A 106 10.88 -13.97 7.48
CA CYS A 106 9.42 -14.01 7.26
C CYS A 106 8.96 -15.44 6.94
N ALA A 107 8.34 -16.12 7.90
CA ALA A 107 7.95 -17.53 7.76
C ALA A 107 6.97 -17.80 6.61
N GLU A 108 6.05 -16.87 6.34
CA GLU A 108 5.00 -17.01 5.32
C GLU A 108 5.17 -16.07 4.12
N GLY A 109 6.33 -15.42 4.04
CA GLY A 109 6.60 -14.41 3.02
C GLY A 109 6.20 -13.00 3.44
N GLY A 110 6.06 -12.11 2.46
CA GLY A 110 5.96 -10.69 2.71
C GLY A 110 6.20 -9.82 1.50
N TYR A 111 6.29 -8.52 1.75
CA TYR A 111 6.51 -7.46 0.76
C TYR A 111 7.93 -6.94 0.93
N LYS A 112 8.76 -7.13 -0.09
CA LYS A 112 10.16 -6.67 -0.10
C LYS A 112 10.24 -5.28 -0.69
N HIS A 113 11.00 -4.42 -0.04
CA HIS A 113 11.39 -3.11 -0.54
C HIS A 113 12.92 -3.02 -0.58
N PRO A 114 13.57 -3.65 -1.59
CA PRO A 114 15.02 -3.80 -1.64
C PRO A 114 15.78 -2.50 -1.87
N GLN A 115 15.17 -1.46 -2.48
CA GLN A 115 15.79 -0.15 -2.65
C GLN A 115 15.78 0.63 -1.34
N ARG A 116 14.68 0.55 -0.60
CA ARG A 116 14.53 1.19 0.73
C ARG A 116 14.99 0.32 1.90
N ARG A 117 15.47 -0.89 1.61
CA ARG A 117 16.07 -1.87 2.53
C ARG A 117 15.18 -2.25 3.71
N PHE A 118 13.93 -2.60 3.44
CA PHE A 118 13.07 -3.22 4.45
C PHE A 118 12.14 -4.26 3.84
N THR A 119 11.62 -5.14 4.70
CA THR A 119 10.63 -6.15 4.33
C THR A 119 9.50 -6.14 5.35
N ILE A 120 8.26 -6.15 4.86
CA ILE A 120 7.05 -6.37 5.68
C ILE A 120 6.73 -7.85 5.65
N CYS A 121 6.90 -8.57 6.76
CA CYS A 121 6.47 -9.95 6.87
C CYS A 121 4.95 -10.01 6.99
N THR A 122 4.31 -10.89 6.23
CA THR A 122 2.86 -11.02 6.22
C THR A 122 2.42 -12.47 6.25
N GLU A 123 1.18 -12.69 6.67
CA GLU A 123 0.46 -13.98 6.59
C GLU A 123 -0.83 -13.76 5.79
N THR A 124 -1.18 -14.71 4.92
CA THR A 124 -2.46 -14.69 4.22
C THR A 124 -3.52 -15.37 5.08
N GLN A 125 -4.57 -14.65 5.46
CA GLN A 125 -5.67 -15.23 6.23
C GLN A 125 -6.60 -16.01 5.31
N GLN A 126 -6.97 -17.22 5.75
CA GLN A 126 -7.99 -18.08 5.12
C GLN A 126 -9.40 -17.71 5.59
#